data_AF-V8NAH8-F1
#
_entry.id   AF-V8NAH8-F1
#
_cell.length_a   1.000
_cell.length_b   1.000
_cell.length_c   1.000
_cell.angle_alpha   90.00
_cell.angle_beta   90.00
_cell.angle_gamma   90.00
#
_symmetry.space_group_name_H-M   'P 1'
#
loop_
_entity.id
_entity.type
_entity.pdbx_description
1 polymer ?
#
loop_
_entity_poly.entity_id
_entity_poly.type
_entity_poly.pdbx_seq_one_letter_code
_entity_poly.pdbx_strand_id
1 'polypeptide(L)'
;MNFCMDDPEFAEVMQRAEQAIESEVFPERISQGSSGSYFVKDSKRKSIGVFKPKSEEPYGHLNPKWTKYFHKICCPCCFGRGCLVPNQGYLSEAGAYLVDSKLGLGVVPKTKVVWFVSETFNYSAIDRAKSRGKKYALEKVPKVGKKFHRIGLPPKVGSFQLFVEGYKEADYWLRKFETDPLPENTRKQFQSQFEKLVVLDYVIRNTVKYEKQSDGPDLSDKEIQWINEKEPIIKIAAIDNGLAFPFKHPDEWRAYPFHWAWLPQAKVPFSQETIDLILPRISDMNFVQDLCEDLYELFKTDKGFDKATFENQMSVMRGQILNLTQALKDERSPLQLVQMPRVIVERSHGGTQGRIVHLSNAFTQTFHSRKPFFSSW
;
A
#
# COMPACT_ATOMS: atom_id res chain seq x y z
N MET A 1 -3.02 -12.45 19.37
CA MET A 1 -1.89 -12.26 18.43
C MET A 1 -1.87 -10.85 17.84
N ASN A 2 -3.01 -10.15 17.76
CA ASN A 2 -3.10 -8.78 17.23
C ASN A 2 -3.03 -7.69 18.32
N PHE A 3 -2.31 -7.92 19.43
CA PHE A 3 -2.30 -6.99 20.55
C PHE A 3 -1.40 -5.80 20.21
N CYS A 4 -2.01 -4.66 19.86
CA CYS A 4 -1.33 -3.40 19.61
C CYS A 4 -1.59 -2.49 20.81
N MET A 5 -0.67 -2.46 21.78
CA MET A 5 -0.79 -1.58 22.95
C MET A 5 -0.79 -0.09 22.57
N ASP A 6 -0.16 0.24 21.44
CA ASP A 6 0.09 1.62 21.01
C ASP A 6 -1.06 2.24 20.20
N ASP A 7 -2.15 1.48 19.93
CA ASP A 7 -3.28 1.97 19.13
C ASP A 7 -4.61 1.33 19.58
N PRO A 8 -5.25 1.90 20.63
CA PRO A 8 -6.45 1.31 21.23
C PRO A 8 -7.64 1.28 20.27
N GLU A 9 -7.77 2.27 19.38
CA GLU A 9 -8.83 2.32 18.38
C GLU A 9 -8.69 1.17 17.37
N PHE A 10 -7.48 0.90 16.89
CA PHE A 10 -7.25 -0.24 16.02
C PHE A 10 -7.46 -1.57 16.74
N ALA A 11 -7.04 -1.66 18.00
CA ALA A 11 -7.26 -2.86 18.83
C ALA A 11 -8.76 -3.16 19.02
N GLU A 12 -9.60 -2.14 19.19
CA GLU A 12 -11.06 -2.31 19.27
C GLU A 12 -11.65 -2.85 17.96
N VAL A 13 -11.18 -2.36 16.81
CA VAL A 13 -11.60 -2.89 15.49
C VAL A 13 -11.18 -4.35 15.34
N MET A 14 -9.97 -4.72 15.77
CA MET A 14 -9.50 -6.11 15.75
C MET A 14 -10.34 -7.00 16.66
N GLN A 15 -10.68 -6.53 17.85
CA GLN A 15 -11.55 -7.26 18.77
C GLN A 15 -12.93 -7.50 18.16
N ARG A 16 -13.53 -6.48 17.52
CA ARG A 16 -14.82 -6.62 16.82
C ARG A 16 -14.75 -7.62 15.66
N ALA A 17 -13.66 -7.63 14.90
CA ALA A 17 -13.44 -8.60 13.84
C ALA A 17 -13.33 -10.04 14.38
N GLU A 18 -12.58 -10.23 15.47
CA GLU A 18 -12.42 -11.54 16.12
C GLU A 18 -13.75 -12.04 16.70
N GLN A 19 -14.50 -11.20 17.40
CA GLN A 19 -15.84 -11.51 17.92
C GLN A 19 -16.84 -11.87 16.81
N ALA A 20 -16.78 -11.18 15.68
CA ALA A 20 -17.62 -11.48 14.52
C ALA A 20 -17.34 -12.89 13.99
N ILE A 21 -16.06 -13.24 13.82
CA ILE A 21 -15.63 -14.57 13.36
C ILE A 21 -16.06 -15.66 14.36
N GLU A 22 -15.92 -15.42 15.66
CA GLU A 22 -16.39 -16.33 16.72
C GLU A 22 -17.91 -16.53 16.69
N SER A 23 -18.65 -15.50 16.29
CA SER A 23 -20.10 -15.51 16.11
C SER A 23 -20.54 -15.99 14.72
N GLU A 24 -19.68 -16.70 13.99
CA GLU A 24 -19.92 -17.24 12.63
C GLU A 24 -20.21 -16.17 11.55
N VAL A 25 -19.86 -14.91 11.81
CA VAL A 25 -19.87 -13.83 10.81
C VAL A 25 -18.48 -13.75 10.19
N PHE A 26 -18.29 -14.52 9.12
CA PHE A 26 -16.98 -14.64 8.47
C PHE A 26 -16.68 -13.51 7.46
N PRO A 27 -15.39 -13.18 7.26
CA PRO A 27 -14.96 -12.33 6.15
C PRO A 27 -15.41 -12.85 4.78
N GLU A 28 -15.90 -11.95 3.95
CA GLU A 28 -16.43 -12.25 2.61
C GLU A 28 -15.40 -11.93 1.53
N ARG A 29 -15.21 -12.85 0.58
CA ARG A 29 -14.22 -12.68 -0.48
C ARG A 29 -14.66 -11.62 -1.48
N ILE A 30 -13.75 -10.71 -1.83
CA ILE A 30 -13.90 -9.75 -2.92
C ILE A 30 -13.65 -10.48 -4.24
N SER A 31 -14.63 -10.47 -5.14
CA SER A 31 -14.57 -11.15 -6.44
C SER A 31 -13.64 -10.43 -7.42
N GLN A 32 -13.66 -9.10 -7.40
CA GLN A 32 -12.82 -8.20 -8.20
C GLN A 32 -11.36 -8.21 -7.72
N GLY A 33 -10.42 -7.84 -8.61
CA GLY A 33 -8.97 -7.82 -8.34
C GLY A 33 -8.24 -9.12 -8.71
N SER A 34 -6.93 -9.23 -8.41
CA SER A 34 -6.10 -10.37 -8.84
C SER A 34 -5.55 -11.25 -7.71
N SER A 35 -5.87 -10.92 -6.45
CA SER A 35 -5.44 -11.60 -5.23
C SER A 35 -6.62 -12.12 -4.41
N GLY A 36 -6.36 -12.89 -3.36
CA GLY A 36 -7.34 -13.13 -2.29
C GLY A 36 -7.46 -11.88 -1.41
N SER A 37 -8.58 -11.17 -1.51
CA SER A 37 -8.93 -10.03 -0.64
C SER A 37 -10.29 -10.28 -0.01
N TYR A 38 -10.49 -9.85 1.22
CA TYR A 38 -11.70 -10.15 2.00
C TYR A 38 -12.24 -8.90 2.70
N PHE A 39 -13.54 -8.64 2.60
CA PHE A 39 -14.25 -7.73 3.47
C PHE A 39 -14.43 -8.38 4.84
N VAL A 40 -13.75 -7.85 5.85
CA VAL A 40 -13.91 -8.26 7.24
C VAL A 40 -15.08 -7.47 7.82
N LYS A 41 -15.93 -8.17 8.56
CA LYS A 41 -17.18 -7.65 9.11
C LYS A 41 -17.16 -7.63 10.63
N ASP A 42 -17.96 -6.75 11.22
CA ASP A 42 -18.32 -6.83 12.64
C ASP A 42 -19.51 -7.80 12.86
N SER A 43 -19.90 -8.02 14.12
CA SER A 43 -21.02 -8.89 14.48
C SER A 43 -22.38 -8.42 13.90
N LYS A 44 -22.47 -7.16 13.47
CA LYS A 44 -23.65 -6.59 12.80
C LYS A 44 -23.58 -6.74 11.28
N ARG A 45 -22.59 -7.49 10.75
CA ARG A 45 -22.32 -7.71 9.32
C ARG A 45 -21.91 -6.44 8.56
N LYS A 46 -21.50 -5.38 9.26
CA LYS A 46 -20.97 -4.16 8.65
C LYS A 46 -19.49 -4.36 8.30
N SER A 47 -19.07 -3.95 7.11
CA SER A 47 -17.66 -3.98 6.71
C SER A 47 -16.84 -3.01 7.57
N ILE A 48 -15.79 -3.51 8.22
CA ILE A 48 -14.90 -2.73 9.10
C ILE A 48 -13.46 -2.67 8.56
N GLY A 49 -13.10 -3.56 7.64
CA GLY A 49 -11.81 -3.52 6.99
C GLY A 49 -11.68 -4.46 5.81
N VAL A 50 -10.58 -4.31 5.07
CA VAL A 50 -10.17 -5.19 3.99
C VAL A 50 -8.93 -5.95 4.44
N PHE A 51 -9.01 -7.28 4.43
CA PHE A 51 -7.89 -8.15 4.76
C PHE A 51 -7.32 -8.81 3.49
N LYS A 52 -6.00 -8.70 3.30
CA LYS A 52 -5.26 -9.30 2.17
C LYS A 52 -4.18 -10.25 2.71
N PRO A 53 -4.46 -11.58 2.82
CA PRO A 53 -3.49 -12.53 3.35
C PRO A 53 -2.31 -12.76 2.39
N LYS A 54 -1.09 -12.69 2.93
CA LYS A 54 0.19 -12.96 2.21
C LYS A 54 0.12 -14.22 1.36
N SER A 55 -0.39 -15.31 1.92
CA SER A 55 -0.43 -16.61 1.23
C SER A 55 -1.28 -16.63 -0.05
N GLU A 56 -2.18 -15.66 -0.22
CA GLU A 56 -3.14 -15.59 -1.34
C GLU A 56 -2.87 -14.40 -2.28
N GLU A 57 -1.72 -13.74 -2.13
CA GLU A 57 -1.23 -12.74 -3.08
C GLU A 57 -1.04 -13.34 -4.48
N PRO A 58 -0.91 -12.52 -5.55
CA PRO A 58 -0.78 -13.01 -6.92
C PRO A 58 0.33 -14.06 -7.13
N TYR A 59 1.43 -13.96 -6.36
CA TYR A 59 2.56 -14.89 -6.37
C TYR A 59 2.61 -15.81 -5.14
N GLY A 60 1.59 -15.76 -4.29
CA GLY A 60 1.44 -16.61 -3.12
C GLY A 60 1.15 -18.07 -3.49
N HIS A 61 1.63 -19.00 -2.67
CA HIS A 61 1.49 -20.44 -2.90
C HIS A 61 0.04 -20.96 -2.79
N LEU A 62 -0.87 -20.18 -2.19
CA LEU A 62 -2.30 -20.48 -2.08
C LEU A 62 -3.15 -19.45 -2.84
N ASN A 63 -2.62 -18.83 -3.90
CA ASN A 63 -3.43 -17.94 -4.73
C ASN A 63 -4.63 -18.71 -5.31
N PRO A 64 -5.88 -18.30 -4.99
CA PRO A 64 -7.09 -18.96 -5.49
C PRO A 64 -7.35 -18.75 -7.00
N LYS A 65 -6.65 -17.83 -7.67
CA LYS A 65 -6.78 -17.57 -9.11
C LYS A 65 -5.68 -18.32 -9.88
N TRP A 66 -6.05 -19.47 -10.46
CA TRP A 66 -5.17 -20.45 -11.13
C TRP A 66 -4.44 -19.89 -12.39
N THR A 67 -4.98 -18.83 -12.99
CA THR A 67 -4.47 -18.22 -14.24
C THR A 67 -3.04 -17.68 -14.13
N LYS A 68 -2.62 -17.17 -12.96
CA LYS A 68 -1.24 -16.68 -12.78
C LYS A 68 -0.22 -17.79 -12.51
N TYR A 69 -0.64 -18.96 -12.03
CA TYR A 69 0.23 -20.14 -11.89
C TYR A 69 0.63 -20.69 -13.27
N PHE A 70 -0.32 -20.75 -14.20
CA PHE A 70 -0.08 -21.13 -15.60
C PHE A 70 0.86 -20.12 -16.30
N HIS A 71 0.67 -18.81 -16.09
CA HIS A 71 1.58 -17.78 -16.63
C HIS A 71 2.99 -17.82 -16.04
N LYS A 72 3.15 -18.19 -14.76
CA LYS A 72 4.46 -18.37 -14.10
C LYS A 72 5.26 -19.53 -14.69
N ILE A 73 4.59 -20.56 -15.22
CA ILE A 73 5.22 -21.74 -15.81
C ILE A 73 5.55 -21.53 -17.30
N CYS A 74 4.71 -20.83 -18.06
CA CYS A 74 4.90 -20.68 -19.52
C CYS A 74 5.76 -19.48 -19.96
N CYS A 75 5.91 -18.40 -19.17
CA CYS A 75 6.71 -17.21 -19.56
C CYS A 75 7.42 -16.52 -18.36
N PRO A 76 8.52 -17.09 -17.82
CA PRO A 76 9.21 -16.55 -16.64
C PRO A 76 9.86 -15.16 -16.86
N CYS A 77 10.17 -14.77 -18.09
CA CYS A 77 10.77 -13.46 -18.42
C CYS A 77 9.75 -12.32 -18.61
N CYS A 78 8.46 -12.63 -18.78
CA CYS A 78 7.44 -11.63 -19.16
C CYS A 78 6.45 -11.30 -18.03
N PHE A 79 6.44 -12.03 -16.92
CA PHE A 79 5.38 -11.90 -15.90
C PHE A 79 5.93 -11.69 -14.49
N GLY A 80 5.58 -10.55 -13.89
CA GLY A 80 6.22 -10.04 -12.69
C GLY A 80 6.57 -8.56 -12.83
N ARG A 81 6.40 -7.77 -11.77
CA ARG A 81 7.08 -6.47 -11.71
C ARG A 81 8.51 -6.78 -11.28
N GLY A 82 9.43 -6.92 -12.23
CA GLY A 82 10.83 -7.30 -11.96
C GLY A 82 11.63 -6.30 -11.11
N CYS A 83 11.01 -5.20 -10.70
CA CYS A 83 11.54 -4.23 -9.75
C CYS A 83 10.95 -4.36 -8.33
N LEU A 84 9.99 -5.27 -8.09
CA LEU A 84 9.35 -5.49 -6.79
C LEU A 84 9.80 -6.82 -6.17
N VAL A 85 9.86 -6.84 -4.84
CA VAL A 85 10.10 -8.06 -4.08
C VAL A 85 8.85 -8.95 -4.14
N PRO A 86 8.95 -10.24 -4.51
CA PRO A 86 7.80 -11.13 -4.56
C PRO A 86 7.19 -11.36 -3.18
N ASN A 87 5.85 -11.47 -3.11
CA ASN A 87 5.11 -11.96 -1.95
C ASN A 87 5.28 -11.12 -0.65
N GLN A 88 5.50 -9.81 -0.81
CA GLN A 88 5.56 -8.80 0.25
C GLN A 88 4.51 -7.69 0.06
N GLY A 89 3.45 -7.93 -0.72
CA GLY A 89 2.44 -6.91 -0.99
C GLY A 89 1.75 -6.41 0.28
N TYR A 90 1.50 -7.29 1.24
CA TYR A 90 0.95 -6.91 2.54
C TYR A 90 1.86 -5.95 3.36
N LEU A 91 3.19 -6.04 3.21
CA LEU A 91 4.13 -5.09 3.83
C LEU A 91 4.14 -3.77 3.08
N SER A 92 3.98 -3.80 1.75
CA SER A 92 3.81 -2.59 0.95
C SER A 92 2.55 -1.81 1.36
N GLU A 93 1.44 -2.50 1.63
CA GLU A 93 0.20 -1.89 2.14
C GLU A 93 0.40 -1.24 3.52
N ALA A 94 1.02 -1.96 4.46
CA ALA A 94 1.29 -1.42 5.81
C ALA A 94 2.35 -0.31 5.78
N GLY A 95 3.36 -0.43 4.91
CA GLY A 95 4.43 0.55 4.72
C GLY A 95 3.91 1.85 4.12
N ALA A 96 2.92 1.79 3.24
CA ALA A 96 2.27 2.99 2.70
C ALA A 96 1.56 3.79 3.81
N TYR A 97 0.84 3.11 4.71
CA TYR A 97 0.24 3.78 5.88
C TYR A 97 1.30 4.32 6.85
N LEU A 98 2.41 3.60 7.05
CA LEU A 98 3.52 4.06 7.87
C LEU A 98 4.10 5.38 7.32
N VAL A 99 4.37 5.43 6.01
CA VAL A 99 4.86 6.64 5.33
C VAL A 99 3.83 7.78 5.42
N ASP A 100 2.55 7.49 5.15
CA ASP A 100 1.45 8.45 5.28
C ASP A 100 1.38 9.08 6.68
N SER A 101 1.42 8.24 7.71
CA SER A 101 1.35 8.68 9.11
C SER A 101 2.59 9.48 9.51
N LYS A 102 3.79 9.07 9.09
CA LYS A 102 5.05 9.75 9.46
C LYS A 102 5.18 11.11 8.77
N LEU A 103 4.68 11.23 7.53
CA LEU A 103 4.62 12.49 6.77
C LEU A 103 3.43 13.37 7.15
N GLY A 104 2.39 12.82 7.80
CA GLY A 104 1.18 13.55 8.19
C GLY A 104 0.25 13.85 7.00
N LEU A 105 0.18 12.93 6.03
CA LEU A 105 -0.63 13.10 4.81
C LEU A 105 -2.12 12.85 5.09
N GLY A 106 -2.45 11.76 5.79
CA GLY A 106 -3.83 11.42 6.17
C GLY A 106 -4.71 11.01 4.98
N VAL A 107 -4.13 10.39 3.95
CA VAL A 107 -4.84 9.88 2.77
C VAL A 107 -4.93 8.36 2.75
N VAL A 108 -4.03 7.63 3.42
CA VAL A 108 -4.10 6.16 3.51
C VAL A 108 -4.95 5.75 4.71
N PRO A 109 -6.04 4.98 4.53
CA PRO A 109 -6.75 4.41 5.67
C PRO A 109 -5.81 3.53 6.51
N LYS A 110 -5.92 3.62 7.84
CA LYS A 110 -5.04 2.92 8.78
C LYS A 110 -4.89 1.45 8.40
N THR A 111 -3.64 1.04 8.13
CA THR A 111 -3.31 -0.29 7.61
C THR A 111 -2.17 -0.90 8.42
N LYS A 112 -2.38 -2.11 8.96
CA LYS A 112 -1.36 -2.81 9.78
C LYS A 112 -1.26 -4.28 9.37
N VAL A 113 -0.13 -4.90 9.73
CA VAL A 113 0.06 -6.36 9.61
C VAL A 113 -0.68 -7.05 10.75
N VAL A 114 -1.57 -7.98 10.41
CA VAL A 114 -2.40 -8.71 11.39
C VAL A 114 -2.48 -10.19 11.04
N TRP A 115 -2.99 -10.97 11.98
CA TRP A 115 -3.21 -12.41 11.85
C TRP A 115 -4.68 -12.73 12.06
N PHE A 116 -5.33 -13.30 11.04
CA PHE A 116 -6.70 -13.81 11.16
C PHE A 116 -6.78 -15.31 10.91
N VAL A 117 -7.79 -15.93 11.50
CA VAL A 117 -8.23 -17.30 11.20
C VAL A 117 -9.68 -17.19 10.75
N SER A 118 -10.02 -17.70 9.57
CA SER A 118 -11.42 -17.76 9.12
C SER A 118 -11.62 -18.94 8.19
N GLU A 119 -12.73 -19.66 8.31
CA GLU A 119 -13.03 -20.78 7.41
C GLU A 119 -13.19 -20.38 5.94
N THR A 120 -13.48 -19.10 5.67
CA THR A 120 -13.65 -18.54 4.33
C THR A 120 -12.35 -18.27 3.59
N PHE A 121 -11.20 -18.26 4.28
CA PHE A 121 -9.90 -18.10 3.63
C PHE A 121 -9.48 -19.35 2.85
N ASN A 122 -8.56 -19.19 1.90
CA ASN A 122 -8.11 -20.29 1.05
C ASN A 122 -7.02 -21.15 1.73
N TYR A 123 -7.39 -22.23 2.39
CA TYR A 123 -6.45 -23.18 3.00
C TYR A 123 -6.20 -24.42 2.15
N SER A 124 -5.01 -25.02 2.31
CA SER A 124 -4.72 -26.31 1.68
C SER A 124 -5.66 -27.42 2.17
N ALA A 125 -5.88 -28.44 1.34
CA ALA A 125 -6.69 -29.61 1.72
C ALA A 125 -6.13 -30.29 2.98
N ILE A 126 -4.80 -30.30 3.14
CA ILE A 126 -4.10 -30.86 4.30
C ILE A 126 -4.43 -30.05 5.56
N ASP A 127 -4.42 -28.72 5.50
CA ASP A 127 -4.74 -27.89 6.66
C ASP A 127 -6.20 -28.05 7.10
N ARG A 128 -7.13 -28.13 6.13
CA ARG A 128 -8.54 -28.40 6.43
C ARG A 128 -8.73 -29.78 7.06
N ALA A 129 -8.08 -30.83 6.53
CA ALA A 129 -8.14 -32.18 7.09
C ALA A 129 -7.54 -32.24 8.51
N LYS A 130 -6.38 -31.61 8.74
CA LYS A 130 -5.74 -31.53 10.06
C LYS A 130 -6.61 -30.80 11.08
N SER A 131 -7.24 -29.69 10.70
CA SER A 131 -8.16 -28.95 11.57
C SER A 131 -9.33 -29.83 12.02
N ARG A 132 -9.99 -30.52 11.07
CA ARG A 132 -11.09 -31.46 11.35
C ARG A 132 -10.65 -32.63 12.24
N GLY A 133 -9.51 -33.25 11.93
CA GLY A 133 -8.97 -34.36 12.71
C GLY A 133 -8.63 -33.98 14.16
N LYS A 134 -8.05 -32.79 14.37
CA LYS A 134 -7.76 -32.28 15.72
C LYS A 134 -9.03 -31.96 16.50
N LYS A 135 -10.05 -31.37 15.86
CA LYS A 135 -11.35 -31.09 16.47
C LYS A 135 -12.03 -32.39 16.91
N TYR A 136 -12.07 -33.39 16.02
CA TYR A 136 -12.59 -34.72 16.32
C TYR A 136 -11.84 -35.42 17.46
N ALA A 137 -10.50 -35.37 17.45
CA ALA A 137 -9.69 -35.97 18.52
C ALA A 137 -9.91 -35.30 19.88
N LEU A 138 -10.17 -34.00 19.90
CA LEU A 138 -10.55 -33.28 21.13
C LEU A 138 -11.92 -33.71 21.65
N GLU A 139 -12.91 -33.81 20.77
CA GLU A 139 -14.28 -34.20 21.11
C GLU A 139 -14.37 -35.67 21.57
N LYS A 140 -13.61 -36.58 20.94
CA LYS A 140 -13.68 -38.02 21.21
C LYS A 140 -12.66 -38.54 22.21
N VAL A 141 -11.46 -37.95 22.26
CA VAL A 141 -10.38 -38.37 23.17
C VAL A 141 -9.74 -37.16 23.83
N PRO A 142 -10.38 -36.56 24.85
CA PRO A 142 -9.92 -35.30 25.46
C PRO A 142 -8.48 -35.36 25.99
N LYS A 143 -8.01 -36.54 26.43
CA LYS A 143 -6.62 -36.77 26.90
C LYS A 143 -5.57 -36.59 25.80
N VAL A 144 -5.92 -36.87 24.54
CA VAL A 144 -5.05 -36.64 23.37
C VAL A 144 -5.26 -35.23 22.82
N GLY A 145 -6.50 -34.75 22.80
CA GLY A 145 -6.86 -33.40 22.35
C GLY A 145 -6.17 -32.28 23.14
N LYS A 146 -6.08 -32.42 24.47
CA LYS A 146 -5.40 -31.45 25.36
C LYS A 146 -3.89 -31.31 25.10
N LYS A 147 -3.27 -32.22 24.34
CA LYS A 147 -1.85 -32.11 23.93
C LYS A 147 -1.66 -31.23 22.69
N PHE A 148 -2.73 -30.87 21.99
CA PHE A 148 -2.63 -29.96 20.85
C PHE A 148 -2.57 -28.52 21.34
N HIS A 149 -1.41 -27.88 21.11
CA HIS A 149 -1.19 -26.46 21.40
C HIS A 149 -2.08 -25.52 20.58
N ARG A 150 -2.76 -26.04 19.53
CA ARG A 150 -3.66 -25.27 18.67
C ARG A 150 -4.73 -26.17 18.05
N ILE A 151 -5.98 -25.83 18.31
CA ILE A 151 -7.18 -26.41 17.69
C ILE A 151 -7.69 -25.43 16.63
N GLY A 152 -8.12 -25.91 15.47
CA GLY A 152 -8.59 -25.08 14.35
C GLY A 152 -7.56 -24.80 13.25
N LEU A 153 -7.93 -23.92 12.32
CA LEU A 153 -7.12 -23.55 11.16
C LEU A 153 -5.91 -22.69 11.56
N PRO A 154 -4.79 -22.75 10.80
CA PRO A 154 -3.64 -21.89 11.06
C PRO A 154 -3.96 -20.42 10.75
N PRO A 155 -3.33 -19.45 11.44
CA PRO A 155 -3.58 -18.05 11.20
C PRO A 155 -2.88 -17.64 9.92
N LYS A 156 -3.52 -16.76 9.17
CA LYS A 156 -2.90 -16.13 8.00
C LYS A 156 -2.45 -14.74 8.40
N VAL A 157 -1.18 -14.45 8.12
CA VAL A 157 -0.65 -13.09 8.16
C VAL A 157 -1.07 -12.35 6.90
N GLY A 158 -1.39 -11.07 7.02
CA GLY A 158 -1.75 -10.20 5.91
C GLY A 158 -1.88 -8.75 6.34
N SER A 159 -2.18 -7.89 5.39
CA SER A 159 -2.50 -6.49 5.68
C SER A 159 -3.98 -6.39 6.00
N PHE A 160 -4.30 -5.60 7.02
CA PHE A 160 -5.67 -5.18 7.31
C PHE A 160 -5.75 -3.67 7.25
N GLN A 161 -6.56 -3.19 6.32
CA GLN A 161 -6.82 -1.78 6.08
C GLN A 161 -8.23 -1.45 6.58
N LEU A 162 -8.38 -0.36 7.33
CA LEU A 162 -9.71 0.10 7.74
C LEU A 162 -10.59 0.41 6.54
N PHE A 163 -11.87 0.02 6.62
CA PHE A 163 -12.85 0.30 5.59
C PHE A 163 -13.32 1.76 5.71
N VAL A 164 -13.38 2.46 4.58
CA VAL A 164 -13.87 3.85 4.50
C VAL A 164 -15.20 3.89 3.77
N GLU A 165 -16.19 4.57 4.36
CA GLU A 165 -17.56 4.64 3.83
C GLU A 165 -17.78 5.91 3.01
N GLY A 166 -18.69 5.86 2.04
CA GLY A 166 -19.07 7.04 1.24
C GLY A 166 -18.09 7.41 0.11
N TYR A 167 -17.06 6.60 -0.13
CA TYR A 167 -16.13 6.80 -1.23
C TYR A 167 -16.63 6.15 -2.53
N LYS A 168 -16.24 6.74 -3.67
CA LYS A 168 -16.39 6.17 -5.02
C LYS A 168 -15.03 6.21 -5.71
N GLU A 169 -14.90 5.51 -6.83
CA GLU A 169 -13.70 5.54 -7.65
C GLU A 169 -13.37 6.98 -8.10
N ALA A 170 -12.07 7.28 -8.25
CA ALA A 170 -11.64 8.61 -8.66
C ALA A 170 -12.16 8.99 -10.05
N ASP A 171 -12.22 8.04 -10.99
CA ASP A 171 -12.70 8.29 -12.36
C ASP A 171 -14.16 8.76 -12.39
N TYR A 172 -15.02 8.19 -11.53
CA TYR A 172 -16.42 8.61 -11.37
C TYR A 172 -16.51 10.09 -11.00
N TRP A 173 -15.74 10.54 -10.00
CA TRP A 173 -15.76 11.93 -9.56
C TRP A 173 -15.08 12.87 -10.55
N LEU A 174 -13.97 12.46 -11.17
CA LEU A 174 -13.26 13.27 -12.16
C LEU A 174 -14.14 13.56 -13.38
N ARG A 175 -14.86 12.57 -13.91
CA ARG A 175 -15.85 12.77 -14.99
C ARG A 175 -16.98 13.71 -14.57
N LYS A 176 -17.45 13.59 -13.33
CA LYS A 176 -18.46 14.50 -12.78
C LYS A 176 -17.94 15.94 -12.69
N PHE A 177 -16.69 16.16 -12.28
CA PHE A 177 -16.11 17.50 -12.19
C PHE A 177 -15.84 18.14 -13.57
N GLU A 178 -15.71 17.34 -14.63
CA GLU A 178 -15.63 17.86 -16.00
C GLU A 178 -16.98 18.42 -16.48
N THR A 179 -18.09 17.83 -16.02
CA THR A 179 -19.45 18.27 -16.39
C THR A 179 -20.02 19.34 -15.45
N ASP A 180 -19.75 19.22 -14.15
CA ASP A 180 -20.15 20.17 -13.11
C ASP A 180 -18.92 20.57 -12.26
N PRO A 181 -18.22 21.66 -12.62
CA PRO A 181 -17.00 22.07 -11.96
C PRO A 181 -17.20 22.41 -10.48
N LEU A 182 -16.28 21.93 -9.64
CA LEU A 182 -16.30 22.21 -8.21
C LEU A 182 -16.22 23.72 -7.91
N PRO A 183 -16.94 24.20 -6.88
CA PRO A 183 -16.74 25.54 -6.33
C PRO A 183 -15.27 25.76 -5.94
N GLU A 184 -14.79 26.99 -6.06
CA GLU A 184 -13.36 27.33 -5.90
C GLU A 184 -12.76 26.83 -4.57
N ASN A 185 -13.49 26.97 -3.46
CA ASN A 185 -13.03 26.50 -2.15
C ASN A 185 -12.85 24.98 -2.11
N THR A 186 -13.83 24.23 -2.63
CA THR A 186 -13.78 22.76 -2.71
C THR A 186 -12.72 22.29 -3.70
N ARG A 187 -12.50 23.03 -4.79
CA ARG A 187 -11.45 22.75 -5.77
C ARG A 187 -10.06 22.89 -5.14
N LYS A 188 -9.83 23.92 -4.30
CA LYS A 188 -8.58 24.06 -3.53
C LYS A 188 -8.38 22.92 -2.53
N GLN A 189 -9.43 22.52 -1.82
CA GLN A 189 -9.37 21.36 -0.92
C GLN A 189 -9.02 20.08 -1.68
N PHE A 190 -9.63 19.86 -2.85
CA PHE A 190 -9.32 18.72 -3.70
C PHE A 190 -7.86 18.73 -4.16
N GLN A 191 -7.35 19.90 -4.58
CA GLN A 191 -5.95 20.05 -4.98
C GLN A 191 -4.99 19.72 -3.82
N SER A 192 -5.27 20.20 -2.60
CA SER A 192 -4.47 19.87 -1.40
C SER A 192 -4.48 18.36 -1.10
N GLN A 193 -5.64 17.69 -1.22
CA GLN A 193 -5.73 16.23 -1.08
C GLN A 193 -4.96 15.49 -2.19
N PHE A 194 -5.04 15.99 -3.43
CA PHE A 194 -4.34 15.43 -4.58
C PHE A 194 -2.82 15.52 -4.42
N GLU A 195 -2.30 16.66 -3.95
CA GLU A 195 -0.87 16.84 -3.69
C GLU A 195 -0.35 15.87 -2.61
N LYS A 196 -1.15 15.59 -1.57
CA LYS A 196 -0.81 14.59 -0.55
C LYS A 196 -0.73 13.17 -1.13
N LEU A 197 -1.66 12.81 -2.03
CA LEU A 197 -1.58 11.56 -2.79
C LEU A 197 -0.31 11.50 -3.66
N VAL A 198 0.01 12.58 -4.37
CA VAL A 198 1.22 12.68 -5.21
C VAL A 198 2.48 12.45 -4.37
N VAL A 199 2.59 13.11 -3.21
CA VAL A 199 3.71 12.96 -2.28
C VAL A 199 3.86 11.50 -1.85
N LEU A 200 2.77 10.86 -1.40
CA LEU A 200 2.77 9.46 -1.02
C LEU A 200 3.28 8.56 -2.16
N ASP A 201 2.58 8.60 -3.30
CA ASP A 201 2.86 7.74 -4.45
C ASP A 201 4.29 7.90 -4.96
N TYR A 202 4.80 9.15 -4.94
CA TYR A 202 6.15 9.44 -5.38
C TYR A 202 7.19 8.88 -4.41
N VAL A 203 7.04 9.13 -3.10
CA VAL A 203 7.97 8.65 -2.06
C VAL A 203 8.05 7.12 -2.06
N ILE A 204 6.91 6.42 -2.08
CA ILE A 204 6.89 4.95 -2.07
C ILE A 204 7.18 4.34 -3.45
N ARG A 205 7.32 5.18 -4.49
CA ARG A 205 7.37 4.81 -5.92
C ARG A 205 6.31 3.76 -6.25
N ASN A 206 5.05 4.13 -6.08
CA ASN A 206 3.93 3.26 -6.40
C ASN A 206 3.97 2.87 -7.89
N THR A 207 3.76 1.59 -8.19
CA THR A 207 3.82 1.08 -9.57
C THR A 207 2.45 0.65 -10.11
N VAL A 208 1.36 0.79 -9.33
CA VAL A 208 0.00 0.36 -9.70
C VAL A 208 -0.35 0.86 -11.10
N LYS A 209 -0.83 -0.08 -11.93
CA LYS A 209 -1.39 0.23 -13.24
C LYS A 209 -2.89 0.36 -13.01
N TYR A 210 -3.42 1.54 -13.27
CA TYR A 210 -4.87 1.70 -13.32
C TYR A 210 -5.30 1.28 -14.72
N GLU A 211 -5.78 0.04 -14.84
CA GLU A 211 -6.47 -0.41 -16.05
C GLU A 211 -7.85 0.25 -16.06
N LYS A 212 -8.16 1.02 -17.11
CA LYS A 212 -9.53 1.51 -17.33
C LYS A 212 -10.45 0.28 -17.41
N GLN A 213 -11.36 0.12 -16.46
CA GLN A 213 -12.47 -0.80 -16.66
C GLN A 213 -13.35 -0.19 -17.75
N SER A 214 -13.71 -1.00 -18.75
CA SER A 214 -14.68 -0.64 -19.79
C SER A 214 -15.98 -0.17 -19.14
N ASP A 215 -16.51 0.95 -19.63
CA ASP A 215 -17.69 1.63 -19.12
C ASP A 215 -18.83 0.64 -18.79
N GLY A 216 -19.09 0.44 -17.50
CA GLY A 216 -20.32 -0.17 -17.00
C GLY A 216 -21.45 0.88 -16.98
N PRO A 217 -22.71 0.46 -17.04
CA PRO A 217 -23.84 1.39 -17.14
C PRO A 217 -23.89 2.32 -15.93
N ASP A 218 -24.09 3.62 -16.20
CA ASP A 218 -24.29 4.66 -15.19
C ASP A 218 -25.37 4.23 -14.20
N LEU A 219 -24.98 4.12 -12.93
CA LEU A 219 -25.94 3.97 -11.84
C LEU A 219 -26.64 5.31 -11.64
N SER A 220 -27.97 5.29 -11.79
CA SER A 220 -28.87 6.46 -11.77
C SER A 220 -28.65 7.42 -10.59
N ASP A 221 -28.78 8.72 -10.88
CA ASP A 221 -28.63 9.92 -10.01
C ASP A 221 -29.52 10.01 -8.74
N LYS A 222 -30.07 8.90 -8.23
CA LYS A 222 -31.06 8.92 -7.13
C LYS A 222 -30.51 8.81 -5.71
N GLU A 223 -29.20 8.90 -5.49
CA GLU A 223 -28.60 8.75 -4.14
C GLU A 223 -27.89 9.99 -3.58
N ILE A 224 -28.18 11.21 -4.08
CA ILE A 224 -27.64 12.44 -3.44
C ILE A 224 -28.78 13.39 -3.06
N GLN A 225 -29.53 12.98 -2.03
CA GLN A 225 -30.22 13.92 -1.16
C GLN A 225 -29.73 13.66 0.26
N TRP A 226 -28.67 14.37 0.66
CA TRP A 226 -28.38 14.86 2.02
C TRP A 226 -27.06 15.63 2.00
N ILE A 227 -27.08 16.85 1.47
CA ILE A 227 -26.07 17.85 1.84
C ILE A 227 -26.69 18.65 2.98
N ASN A 228 -26.39 18.24 4.22
CA ASN A 228 -26.55 19.10 5.38
C ASN A 228 -25.66 20.35 5.21
N GLU A 229 -26.09 21.48 5.74
CA GLU A 229 -25.56 22.85 5.63
C GLU A 229 -24.15 23.08 6.23
N LYS A 230 -23.25 22.09 6.20
CA LYS A 230 -21.82 22.26 6.46
C LYS A 230 -21.07 22.24 5.13
N GLU A 231 -20.10 23.13 4.97
CA GLU A 231 -19.28 23.22 3.75
C GLU A 231 -18.89 21.82 3.24
N PRO A 232 -19.10 21.50 1.94
CA PRO A 232 -18.86 20.16 1.43
C PRO A 232 -17.36 19.82 1.51
N ILE A 233 -17.01 18.93 2.44
CA ILE A 233 -15.64 18.44 2.64
C ILE A 233 -15.34 17.37 1.59
N ILE A 234 -14.33 17.59 0.76
CA ILE A 234 -13.81 16.59 -0.17
C ILE A 234 -12.59 15.87 0.42
N LYS A 235 -12.51 14.55 0.28
CA LYS A 235 -11.38 13.73 0.77
C LYS A 235 -10.98 12.67 -0.25
N ILE A 236 -9.69 12.36 -0.29
CA ILE A 236 -9.12 11.25 -1.07
C ILE A 236 -8.73 10.12 -0.12
N ALA A 237 -8.98 8.87 -0.53
CA ALA A 237 -8.47 7.69 0.15
C ALA A 237 -7.54 6.91 -0.80
N ALA A 238 -6.26 6.82 -0.45
CA ALA A 238 -5.25 6.06 -1.18
C ALA A 238 -5.29 4.58 -0.76
N ILE A 239 -5.98 3.76 -1.56
CA ILE A 239 -6.16 2.32 -1.32
C ILE A 239 -5.38 1.48 -2.33
N ASP A 240 -5.16 0.20 -2.01
CA ASP A 240 -4.45 -0.77 -2.86
C ASP A 240 -2.97 -0.42 -3.12
N ASN A 241 -2.22 -0.16 -2.05
CA ASN A 241 -0.81 0.22 -2.09
C ASN A 241 0.13 -1.00 -2.09
N GLY A 242 -0.38 -2.20 -2.41
CA GLY A 242 0.36 -3.47 -2.34
C GLY A 242 1.45 -3.66 -3.40
N LEU A 243 1.66 -2.69 -4.29
CA LEU A 243 2.65 -2.75 -5.36
C LEU A 243 3.55 -1.50 -5.40
N ALA A 244 4.10 -1.13 -4.25
CA ALA A 244 5.05 -0.05 -4.06
C ALA A 244 6.39 -0.59 -3.50
N PHE A 245 7.30 0.31 -3.11
CA PHE A 245 8.63 0.00 -2.58
C PHE A 245 9.49 -0.88 -3.51
N PRO A 246 9.74 -0.46 -4.75
CA PRO A 246 10.61 -1.19 -5.65
C PRO A 246 12.08 -1.12 -5.20
N PHE A 247 12.83 -2.21 -5.40
CA PHE A 247 14.27 -2.27 -5.10
C PHE A 247 15.14 -1.69 -6.22
N LYS A 248 14.55 -1.35 -7.36
CA LYS A 248 15.18 -0.60 -8.45
C LYS A 248 14.13 0.19 -9.21
N HIS A 249 14.52 1.26 -9.90
CA HIS A 249 13.59 1.91 -10.83
C HIS A 249 13.14 0.94 -11.94
N PRO A 250 11.89 1.00 -12.41
CA PRO A 250 11.43 0.14 -13.50
C PRO A 250 12.25 0.33 -14.78
N ASP A 251 12.58 -0.76 -15.46
CA ASP A 251 13.26 -0.70 -16.76
C ASP A 251 12.37 0.03 -17.80
N GLU A 252 12.95 0.75 -18.76
CA GLU A 252 12.21 1.66 -19.67
C GLU A 252 11.10 1.00 -20.48
N TRP A 253 11.30 -0.25 -20.91
CA TRP A 253 10.28 -1.05 -21.61
C TRP A 253 9.05 -1.39 -20.73
N ARG A 254 9.10 -1.03 -19.44
CA ARG A 254 8.06 -1.28 -18.44
C ARG A 254 7.99 -0.16 -17.40
N ALA A 255 7.79 1.08 -17.86
CA ALA A 255 7.97 2.30 -17.08
C ALA A 255 7.08 2.50 -15.83
N TYR A 256 5.98 1.74 -15.67
CA TYR A 256 4.96 1.91 -14.60
C TYR A 256 4.71 3.40 -14.25
N PRO A 257 4.07 4.14 -15.16
CA PRO A 257 3.85 5.58 -15.01
C PRO A 257 2.82 5.86 -13.91
N PHE A 258 2.95 7.04 -13.29
CA PHE A 258 1.92 7.55 -12.37
C PHE A 258 0.73 8.05 -13.19
N HIS A 259 -0.41 7.36 -13.11
CA HIS A 259 -1.56 7.70 -13.96
C HIS A 259 -2.15 9.09 -13.68
N TRP A 260 -2.04 9.56 -12.44
CA TRP A 260 -2.47 10.91 -12.09
C TRP A 260 -1.65 12.01 -12.78
N ALA A 261 -0.47 11.71 -13.33
CA ALA A 261 0.35 12.71 -14.03
C ALA A 261 -0.30 13.24 -15.31
N TRP A 262 -1.27 12.53 -15.87
CA TRP A 262 -2.04 12.98 -17.03
C TRP A 262 -3.24 13.87 -16.68
N LEU A 263 -3.59 13.98 -15.39
CA LEU A 263 -4.70 14.81 -14.95
C LEU A 263 -4.33 16.31 -15.02
N PRO A 264 -5.30 17.21 -15.30
CA PRO A 264 -5.07 18.65 -15.27
C PRO A 264 -4.47 19.14 -13.95
N GLN A 265 -4.87 18.54 -12.83
CA GLN A 265 -4.40 18.84 -11.47
C GLN A 265 -2.89 18.66 -11.32
N ALA A 266 -2.28 17.75 -12.09
CA ALA A 266 -0.83 17.52 -12.05
C ALA A 266 -0.02 18.66 -12.69
N LYS A 267 -0.66 19.57 -13.43
CA LYS A 267 0.01 20.75 -14.03
C LYS A 267 0.08 21.92 -13.05
N VAL A 268 -0.71 21.90 -11.97
CA VAL A 268 -0.72 22.95 -10.95
C VAL A 268 0.53 22.79 -10.08
N PRO A 269 1.32 23.85 -9.85
CA PRO A 269 2.43 23.85 -8.90
C PRO A 269 2.01 23.39 -7.51
N PHE A 270 2.91 22.75 -6.76
CA PHE A 270 2.63 22.41 -5.36
C PHE A 270 2.25 23.67 -4.56
N SER A 271 1.17 23.57 -3.78
CA SER A 271 0.75 24.66 -2.92
C SER A 271 1.73 24.90 -1.77
N GLN A 272 1.75 26.14 -1.25
CA GLN A 272 2.53 26.49 -0.07
C GLN A 272 2.14 25.62 1.15
N GLU A 273 0.86 25.25 1.28
CA GLU A 273 0.38 24.34 2.33
C GLU A 273 1.14 23.00 2.29
N THR A 274 1.27 22.40 1.10
CA THR A 274 1.99 21.14 0.92
C THR A 274 3.50 21.32 1.14
N ILE A 275 4.08 22.43 0.66
CA ILE A 275 5.51 22.72 0.85
C ILE A 275 5.83 22.84 2.35
N ASP A 276 5.06 23.64 3.10
CA ASP A 276 5.24 23.86 4.54
C ASP A 276 5.03 22.59 5.36
N LEU A 277 4.11 21.71 4.93
CA LEU A 277 3.87 20.43 5.58
C LEU A 277 5.01 19.42 5.37
N ILE A 278 5.55 19.34 4.15
CA ILE A 278 6.41 18.24 3.71
C ILE A 278 7.89 18.61 3.72
N LEU A 279 8.26 19.78 3.20
CA LEU A 279 9.66 20.16 2.99
C LEU A 279 10.50 20.12 4.28
N PRO A 280 10.03 20.63 5.44
CA PRO A 280 10.80 20.55 6.69
C PRO A 280 11.09 19.12 7.15
N ARG A 281 10.21 18.15 6.81
CA ARG A 281 10.37 16.75 7.18
C ARG A 281 11.39 16.06 6.27
N ILE A 282 11.16 16.13 4.96
CA ILE A 282 11.96 15.34 4.01
C ILE A 282 13.35 15.94 3.71
N SER A 283 13.56 17.22 4.02
CA SER A 283 14.88 17.85 3.95
C SER A 283 15.78 17.54 5.15
N ASP A 284 15.20 17.11 6.27
CA ASP A 284 15.95 16.62 7.44
C ASP A 284 16.37 15.15 7.23
N MET A 285 17.68 14.92 7.21
CA MET A 285 18.23 13.58 7.05
C MET A 285 17.95 12.68 8.25
N ASN A 286 17.76 13.22 9.45
CA ASN A 286 17.37 12.41 10.62
C ASN A 286 15.96 11.87 10.45
N PHE A 287 15.01 12.70 10.02
CA PHE A 287 13.65 12.25 9.70
C PHE A 287 13.64 11.13 8.63
N VAL A 288 14.41 11.29 7.56
CA VAL A 288 14.52 10.26 6.50
C VAL A 288 15.17 8.98 7.03
N GLN A 289 16.17 9.11 7.91
CA GLN A 289 16.82 8.00 8.58
C GLN A 289 15.84 7.22 9.46
N ASP A 290 15.08 7.92 10.30
CA ASP A 290 14.07 7.35 11.19
C ASP A 290 12.93 6.71 10.38
N LEU A 291 12.56 7.27 9.23
CA LEU A 291 11.58 6.64 8.33
C LEU A 291 12.09 5.31 7.78
N CYS A 292 13.37 5.26 7.36
CA CYS A 292 13.99 4.01 6.90
C CYS A 292 14.07 2.97 8.02
N GLU A 293 14.33 3.39 9.26
CA GLU A 293 14.39 2.50 10.42
C GLU A 293 13.01 1.94 10.79
N ASP A 294 11.96 2.76 10.78
CA ASP A 294 10.59 2.28 10.99
C ASP A 294 10.17 1.27 9.92
N LEU A 295 10.51 1.53 8.65
CA LEU A 295 10.28 0.59 7.55
C LEU A 295 11.11 -0.69 7.69
N TYR A 296 12.33 -0.60 8.22
CA TYR A 296 13.17 -1.77 8.50
C TYR A 296 12.51 -2.66 9.56
N GLU A 297 12.03 -2.06 10.66
CA GLU A 297 11.32 -2.77 11.73
C GLU A 297 10.06 -3.48 11.22
N LEU A 298 9.33 -2.85 10.29
CA LEU A 298 8.19 -3.47 9.64
C LEU A 298 8.59 -4.61 8.69
N PHE A 299 9.54 -4.37 7.78
CA PHE A 299 9.86 -5.29 6.68
C PHE A 299 10.62 -6.52 7.18
N LYS A 300 11.44 -6.39 8.23
CA LYS A 300 12.18 -7.52 8.83
C LYS A 300 11.28 -8.58 9.48
N THR A 301 10.00 -8.29 9.67
CA THR A 301 9.02 -9.27 10.18
C THR A 301 8.72 -10.38 9.18
N ASP A 302 9.03 -10.17 7.90
CA ASP A 302 8.86 -11.19 6.87
C ASP A 302 9.93 -12.28 6.96
N LYS A 303 9.51 -13.55 6.88
CA LYS A 303 10.44 -14.68 6.87
C LYS A 303 11.40 -14.70 5.67
N GLY A 304 11.03 -14.08 4.55
CA GLY A 304 11.83 -13.93 3.34
C GLY A 304 12.51 -12.56 3.24
N PHE A 305 12.64 -11.83 4.36
CA PHE A 305 13.35 -10.57 4.37
C PHE A 305 14.82 -10.75 3.99
N ASP A 306 15.29 -9.91 3.06
CA ASP A 306 16.68 -9.82 2.65
C ASP A 306 17.17 -8.39 2.85
N LYS A 307 18.22 -8.22 3.67
CA LYS A 307 18.72 -6.90 4.06
C LYS A 307 19.29 -6.13 2.87
N ALA A 308 19.99 -6.80 1.96
CA ALA A 308 20.57 -6.14 0.79
C ALA A 308 19.47 -5.58 -0.14
N THR A 309 18.43 -6.37 -0.38
CA THR A 309 17.25 -5.95 -1.15
C THR A 309 16.53 -4.80 -0.47
N PHE A 310 16.40 -4.83 0.86
CA PHE A 310 15.82 -3.72 1.62
C PHE A 310 16.62 -2.42 1.47
N GLU A 311 17.96 -2.48 1.57
CA GLU A 311 18.80 -1.30 1.35
C GLU A 311 18.64 -0.72 -0.06
N ASN A 312 18.43 -1.58 -1.06
CA ASN A 312 18.10 -1.17 -2.44
C ASN A 312 16.70 -0.52 -2.55
N GLN A 313 15.70 -1.00 -1.79
CA GLN A 313 14.40 -0.32 -1.70
C GLN A 313 14.56 1.09 -1.10
N MET A 314 15.35 1.20 -0.03
CA MET A 314 15.59 2.48 0.63
C MET A 314 16.45 3.41 -0.24
N SER A 315 17.34 2.90 -1.09
CA SER A 315 18.14 3.73 -2.00
C SER A 315 17.28 4.36 -3.10
N VAL A 316 16.28 3.63 -3.60
CA VAL A 316 15.24 4.19 -4.50
C VAL A 316 14.40 5.23 -3.76
N MET A 317 13.90 4.91 -2.56
CA MET A 317 13.08 5.85 -1.77
C MET A 317 13.82 7.16 -1.47
N ARG A 318 15.10 7.09 -1.08
CA ARG A 318 15.95 8.28 -0.87
C ARG A 318 16.14 9.10 -2.15
N GLY A 319 16.29 8.44 -3.30
CA GLY A 319 16.32 9.12 -4.60
C GLY A 319 15.02 9.83 -4.95
N GLN A 320 13.87 9.23 -4.62
CA GLN A 320 12.56 9.87 -4.76
C GLN A 320 12.45 11.08 -3.81
N ILE A 321 12.85 10.92 -2.55
CA ILE A 321 12.84 12.03 -1.57
C ILE A 321 13.74 13.19 -2.03
N LEU A 322 14.91 12.90 -2.61
CA LEU A 322 15.81 13.92 -3.14
C LEU A 322 15.15 14.74 -4.26
N ASN A 323 14.55 14.08 -5.25
CA ASN A 323 13.85 14.75 -6.34
C ASN A 323 12.64 15.55 -5.83
N LEU A 324 11.85 14.97 -4.92
CA LEU A 324 10.70 15.65 -4.33
C LEU A 324 11.13 16.91 -3.55
N THR A 325 12.21 16.82 -2.78
CA THR A 325 12.78 17.96 -2.04
C THR A 325 13.14 19.10 -2.99
N GLN A 326 13.81 18.79 -4.11
CA GLN A 326 14.17 19.81 -5.10
C GLN A 326 12.93 20.38 -5.80
N ALA A 327 11.96 19.54 -6.15
CA ALA A 327 10.72 19.99 -6.79
C ALA A 327 9.90 20.92 -5.89
N LEU A 328 9.83 20.65 -4.59
CA LEU A 328 9.14 21.52 -3.63
C LEU A 328 9.87 22.86 -3.45
N LYS A 329 11.21 22.86 -3.40
CA LYS A 329 12.01 24.09 -3.33
C LYS A 329 11.88 24.97 -4.57
N ASP A 330 11.75 24.35 -5.73
CA ASP A 330 11.59 25.02 -7.03
C ASP A 330 10.13 25.34 -7.36
N GLU A 331 9.19 25.10 -6.44
CA GLU A 331 7.74 25.28 -6.66
C GLU A 331 7.22 24.61 -7.94
N ARG A 332 7.72 23.39 -8.23
CA ARG A 332 7.33 22.63 -9.42
C ARG A 332 5.93 22.03 -9.27
N SER A 333 5.34 21.64 -10.40
CA SER A 333 4.12 20.83 -10.43
C SER A 333 4.39 19.33 -10.33
N PRO A 334 3.40 18.50 -9.92
CA PRO A 334 3.51 17.04 -9.97
C PRO A 334 3.96 16.48 -11.32
N LEU A 335 3.53 17.08 -12.43
CA LEU A 335 3.95 16.70 -13.77
C LEU A 335 5.44 16.97 -14.00
N GLN A 336 5.95 18.12 -13.55
CA GLN A 336 7.38 18.43 -13.66
C GLN A 336 8.23 17.53 -12.75
N LEU A 337 7.72 17.14 -11.57
CA LEU A 337 8.38 16.21 -10.65
C LEU A 337 8.60 14.82 -11.30
N VAL A 338 7.60 14.27 -11.98
CA VAL A 338 7.73 12.94 -12.61
C VAL A 338 8.60 12.95 -13.87
N GLN A 339 8.86 14.13 -14.44
CA GLN A 339 9.80 14.32 -15.56
C GLN A 339 11.26 14.44 -15.11
N MET A 340 11.51 14.59 -13.80
CA MET A 340 12.88 14.65 -13.28
C MET A 340 13.63 13.34 -13.53
N PRO A 341 14.94 13.39 -13.82
CA PRO A 341 15.77 12.20 -13.96
C PRO A 341 15.69 11.32 -12.71
N ARG A 342 15.68 10.00 -12.92
CA ARG A 342 15.60 9.04 -11.82
C ARG A 342 16.93 8.99 -11.09
N VAL A 343 16.87 9.06 -9.77
CA VAL A 343 18.06 9.02 -8.90
C VAL A 343 17.96 7.83 -7.96
N ILE A 344 19.11 7.25 -7.64
CA ILE A 344 19.28 6.30 -6.53
C ILE A 344 20.31 6.92 -5.58
N VAL A 345 20.05 6.81 -4.27
CA VAL A 345 20.95 7.33 -3.23
C VAL A 345 21.36 6.19 -2.31
N GLU A 346 22.58 5.69 -2.50
CA GLU A 346 23.16 4.56 -1.77
C GLU A 346 23.93 5.04 -0.55
N ARG A 347 24.00 4.22 0.50
CA ARG A 347 24.89 4.48 1.65
C ARG A 347 26.32 4.08 1.31
N SER A 348 27.24 5.01 1.45
CA SER A 348 28.68 4.78 1.31
C SER A 348 29.14 3.75 2.33
N HIS A 349 29.70 2.62 1.89
CA HIS A 349 30.36 1.66 2.78
C HIS A 349 31.76 2.18 3.15
N GLY A 350 31.82 3.16 4.05
CA GLY A 350 33.07 3.64 4.64
C GLY A 350 33.43 2.83 5.88
N GLY A 351 34.33 1.86 5.74
CA GLY A 351 34.90 1.13 6.88
C GLY A 351 35.86 2.00 7.69
N THR A 352 35.61 2.16 8.99
CA THR A 352 36.56 2.03 10.11
C THR A 352 35.89 2.44 11.42
N GLN A 353 36.21 1.71 12.49
CA GLN A 353 35.81 2.01 13.86
C GLN A 353 36.20 3.46 14.26
N GLY A 354 35.26 4.16 14.87
CA GLY A 354 35.55 5.29 15.76
C GLY A 354 35.96 6.60 15.09
N ARG A 355 35.00 7.35 14.54
CA ARG A 355 34.95 8.82 14.58
C ARG A 355 33.60 9.29 14.05
N ILE A 356 33.05 10.32 14.69
CA ILE A 356 31.76 10.93 14.37
C ILE A 356 31.77 11.38 12.90
N VAL A 357 31.08 10.65 12.03
CA VAL A 357 30.90 11.02 10.61
C VAL A 357 29.72 11.98 10.54
N HIS A 358 29.95 13.21 10.09
CA HIS A 358 28.85 14.07 9.65
C HIS A 358 28.07 13.36 8.53
N LEU A 359 26.77 13.07 8.75
CA LEU A 359 25.92 12.25 7.88
C LEU A 359 25.89 12.69 6.40
N SER A 360 26.25 13.94 6.10
CA SER A 360 26.28 14.48 4.73
C SER A 360 27.26 13.75 3.80
N ASN A 361 28.31 13.13 4.35
CA ASN A 361 29.35 12.44 3.55
C ASN A 361 29.10 10.92 3.42
N ALA A 362 27.96 10.42 3.91
CA ALA A 362 27.66 8.99 4.00
C ALA A 362 26.83 8.43 2.82
N PHE A 363 26.57 9.22 1.77
CA PHE A 363 25.72 8.79 0.65
C PHE A 363 26.35 9.06 -0.72
N THR A 364 26.16 8.12 -1.65
CA THR A 364 26.53 8.24 -3.06
C THR A 364 25.26 8.40 -3.90
N GLN A 365 25.23 9.42 -4.77
CA GLN A 365 24.10 9.68 -5.67
C GLN A 365 24.43 9.18 -7.07
N THR A 366 23.51 8.41 -7.67
CA THR A 366 23.65 7.93 -9.06
C THR A 366 22.44 8.36 -9.87
N PHE A 367 22.68 9.11 -10.94
CA PHE A 367 21.65 9.58 -11.86
C PHE A 367 21.51 8.63 -13.05
N HIS A 368 20.31 8.12 -13.28
CA HIS A 368 19.99 7.39 -14.51
C HIS A 368 19.52 8.38 -15.58
N SER A 369 20.47 8.94 -16.32
CA SER A 369 20.21 9.70 -17.55
C SER A 369 20.72 8.90 -18.76
N ARG A 370 19.90 8.00 -19.31
CA ARG A 370 20.10 7.55 -20.69
C ARG A 370 18.96 8.12 -21.53
N LYS A 371 19.31 8.71 -22.67
CA LYS A 371 18.32 9.12 -23.67
C LYS A 371 17.54 7.87 -24.09
N PRO A 372 16.21 7.94 -24.29
CA PRO A 372 15.43 6.81 -24.76
C PRO A 372 16.07 6.29 -26.06
N PHE A 373 16.24 4.97 -26.16
CA PHE A 373 16.98 4.33 -27.26
C PHE A 373 16.31 4.46 -28.65
N PHE A 374 15.18 5.17 -28.72
CA PHE A 374 14.52 5.57 -29.96
C PHE A 374 14.13 7.05 -29.87
N SER A 375 15.07 7.93 -30.21
CA SER A 375 14.78 9.28 -30.71
C SER A 375 15.42 9.42 -32.09
N SER A 376 14.84 8.70 -33.05
CA SER A 376 14.93 9.03 -34.47
C SER A 376 13.61 8.56 -35.06
N TRP A 377 12.72 9.49 -35.40
CA TRP A 377 12.10 9.68 -36.71
C TRP A 377 11.27 10.97 -36.65
#